data_AF-X1SMD9-F1
#
_entry.id   AF-X1SMD9-F1
#
_cell.length_a   1.000
_cell.length_b   1.000
_cell.length_c   1.000
_cell.angle_alpha   90.00
_cell.angle_beta   90.00
_cell.angle_gamma   90.00
#
_symmetry.space_group_name_H-M   'P 1'
#
loop_
_entity.id
_entity.type
_entity.pdbx_description
1 polymer ?
#
loop_
_entity_poly.entity_id
_entity_poly.type
_entity_poly.pdbx_seq_one_letter_code
_entity_poly.pdbx_strand_id
1 'polypeptide(L)' 'MTQIQSLGEFAQRGFTLEHPDDHVVELHHQGELIARFSQLGAAPGGLQEKCALHLVTKHGWDGRPWPEK' A
#
# COMPACT_ATOMS: atom_id res chain seq x y z
N MET A 1 12.60 -4.63 12.04
CA MET A 1 12.44 -4.25 10.62
C MET A 1 11.45 -5.23 10.00
N THR A 2 10.15 -5.02 10.18
CA THR A 2 9.16 -6.08 9.88
C THR A 2 7.83 -5.46 9.48
N GLN A 3 7.83 -4.68 8.40
CA GLN A 3 6.62 -4.04 7.83
C GLN A 3 6.50 -4.25 6.31
N ILE A 4 7.53 -4.81 5.66
CA ILE A 4 7.68 -4.83 4.19
C ILE A 4 6.94 -6.00 3.53
N GLN A 5 6.59 -7.06 4.27
CA GLN A 5 6.03 -8.28 3.67
C GLN A 5 4.61 -8.10 3.11
N SER A 6 3.76 -7.28 3.73
CA SER A 6 2.37 -7.09 3.26
C SER A 6 2.26 -6.22 2.00
N LEU A 7 3.20 -5.30 1.79
CA LEU A 7 3.22 -4.40 0.66
C LEU A 7 3.90 -5.01 -0.58
N GLY A 8 4.82 -5.97 -0.40
CA GLY A 8 5.53 -6.59 -1.51
C GLY A 8 6.19 -5.57 -2.44
N GLU A 9 5.89 -5.66 -3.74
CA GLU A 9 6.39 -4.75 -4.78
C GLU A 9 5.94 -3.28 -4.61
N PHE A 10 4.82 -3.04 -3.92
CA PHE A 10 4.34 -1.68 -3.69
C PHE A 10 5.24 -0.91 -2.71
N ALA A 11 5.96 -1.59 -1.81
CA ALA A 11 6.93 -0.93 -0.95
C ALA A 11 8.03 -0.24 -1.78
N GLN A 12 8.44 -0.84 -2.91
CA GLN A 12 9.43 -0.25 -3.82
C GLN A 12 8.87 0.96 -4.60
N ARG A 13 7.55 1.14 -4.62
CA ARG A 13 6.86 2.26 -5.27
C ARG A 13 6.71 3.49 -4.37
N GLY A 14 7.27 3.46 -3.16
CA GLY A 14 7.13 4.53 -2.17
C GLY A 14 5.86 4.43 -1.33
N PHE A 15 5.21 3.25 -1.31
CA PHE A 15 4.15 2.98 -0.34
C PHE A 15 4.74 2.58 1.00
N THR A 16 4.16 3.11 2.06
CA THR A 16 4.52 2.82 3.44
C THR A 16 3.25 2.53 4.23
N LEU A 17 3.36 1.60 5.18
CA LEU A 17 2.33 1.40 6.18
C LEU A 17 2.77 2.12 7.46
N GLU A 18 1.85 2.78 8.13
CA GLU A 18 2.06 3.38 9.45
C GLU A 18 1.01 2.85 10.42
N HIS A 19 1.37 2.74 11.69
CA HIS A 19 0.49 2.25 12.76
C HIS A 19 0.36 3.34 13.83
N PRO A 20 -0.49 4.36 13.60
CA PRO A 20 -0.69 5.42 14.58
C PRO A 20 -1.42 4.94 15.84
N ASP A 21 -2.12 3.81 15.77
CA ASP A 21 -2.92 3.24 16.86
C ASP A 21 -2.87 1.71 16.81
N ASP A 22 -3.15 1.05 17.94
CA ASP A 22 -3.06 -0.42 18.12
C ASP A 22 -4.04 -1.19 17.22
N HIS A 23 -5.03 -0.51 16.66
CA HIS A 23 -6.05 -1.11 15.80
C HIS A 23 -6.13 -0.47 14.42
N VAL A 24 -5.24 0.46 14.07
CA VAL A 24 -5.32 1.23 12.81
C VAL A 24 -4.02 1.12 12.03
N VAL A 25 -4.16 0.80 10.76
CA VAL A 25 -3.10 0.75 9.77
C VAL A 25 -3.36 1.80 8.70
N GLU A 26 -2.47 2.75 8.58
CA GLU A 26 -2.51 3.78 7.55
C GLU A 26 -1.61 3.39 6.38
N LEU A 27 -2.16 3.37 5.17
CA LEU A 27 -1.41 3.25 3.94
C LEU A 27 -1.10 4.64 3.42
N HIS A 28 0.19 4.94 3.31
CA HIS A 28 0.72 6.17 2.75
C HIS A 28 1.46 5.90 1.45
N HIS A 29 1.51 6.89 0.57
CA HIS A 29 2.36 6.89 -0.63
C HIS A 29 3.03 8.24 -0.78
N GLN A 30 4.36 8.25 -0.77
CA GLN A 30 5.17 9.48 -0.82
C GLN A 30 4.76 10.54 0.23
N GLY A 31 4.29 10.11 1.40
CA GLY A 31 3.82 10.98 2.48
C GLY A 31 2.37 11.45 2.37
N GLU A 32 1.61 11.01 1.36
CA GLU A 32 0.17 11.23 1.26
C GLU A 32 -0.59 10.02 1.82
N LEU A 33 -1.52 10.25 2.75
CA LEU A 33 -2.40 9.21 3.27
C LEU A 33 -3.40 8.77 2.18
N ILE A 34 -3.28 7.51 1.76
CA ILE A 34 -4.17 6.90 0.75
C ILE A 34 -5.39 6.30 1.40
N ALA A 35 -5.19 5.50 2.44
CA ALA A 35 -6.26 4.72 3.06
C ALA A 35 -5.95 4.39 4.52
N ARG A 36 -7.01 4.23 5.30
CA ARG A 36 -6.94 3.69 6.66
C ARG A 36 -7.66 2.37 6.71
N PHE A 37 -7.02 1.39 7.32
CA PHE A 37 -7.55 0.07 7.58
C PHE A 37 -7.58 -0.15 9.08
N SER A 38 -8.54 -0.93 9.55
CA SER A 38 -8.39 -1.54 10.87
C SER A 38 -7.34 -2.64 10.79
N GLN A 39 -6.63 -2.97 11.86
CA GLN A 39 -5.62 -4.03 11.88
C GLN A 39 -6.17 -5.38 11.35
N LEU A 40 -7.43 -5.70 11.66
CA LEU A 40 -8.14 -6.86 11.12
C LEU A 40 -8.50 -6.74 9.63
N GLY A 41 -8.69 -5.52 9.13
CA GLY A 41 -9.01 -5.21 7.74
C GLY A 41 -7.78 -4.96 6.86
N ALA A 42 -6.60 -4.84 7.44
CA ALA A 42 -5.31 -4.70 6.74
C ALA A 42 -4.81 -6.04 6.18
N ALA A 43 -5.72 -6.82 5.60
CA ALA A 43 -5.38 -8.03 4.89
C ALA A 43 -4.54 -7.67 3.65
N PRO A 44 -3.53 -8.48 3.30
CA PRO A 44 -2.61 -8.18 2.19
C PRO A 44 -3.34 -7.95 0.86
N GLY A 45 -4.44 -8.68 0.59
CA GLY A 45 -5.25 -8.47 -0.62
C GLY A 45 -5.94 -7.10 -0.68
N GLY A 46 -6.49 -6.62 0.43
CA GLY A 46 -7.15 -5.31 0.49
C GLY A 46 -6.15 -4.15 0.40
N LEU A 47 -4.97 -4.32 1.00
CA LEU A 47 -3.88 -3.35 0.88
C LEU A 47 -3.37 -3.22 -0.56
N GLN A 48 -3.13 -4.35 -1.22
CA GLN A 48 -2.67 -4.37 -2.62
C GLN A 48 -3.72 -3.78 -3.56
N GLU A 49 -5.00 -4.07 -3.36
CA GLU A 49 -6.09 -3.47 -4.14
C GLU A 49 -6.09 -1.94 -4.03
N LYS A 50 -5.93 -1.38 -2.82
CA LYS A 50 -5.86 0.08 -2.66
C LYS A 50 -4.59 0.68 -3.25
N CYS A 51 -3.45 0.00 -3.15
CA CYS A 51 -2.22 0.45 -3.79
C CYS A 51 -2.37 0.51 -5.31
N ALA A 52 -2.90 -0.56 -5.90
CA ALA A 52 -3.21 -0.67 -7.32
C ALA A 52 -4.16 0.43 -7.77
N LEU A 53 -5.29 0.60 -7.07
CA LEU A 53 -6.30 1.62 -7.38
C LEU A 53 -5.72 3.03 -7.32
N HIS A 54 -4.90 3.33 -6.31
CA HIS A 54 -4.25 4.63 -6.20
C HIS A 54 -3.29 4.88 -7.37
N LEU A 55 -2.46 3.89 -7.72
CA LEU A 55 -1.56 4.00 -8.87
C LEU A 55 -2.31 4.21 -10.19
N VAL A 56 -3.43 3.50 -10.41
CA VAL A 56 -4.29 3.69 -11.59
C VAL A 56 -4.83 5.12 -11.62
N THR A 57 -5.38 5.59 -10.50
CA THR A 57 -6.10 6.87 -10.42
C THR A 57 -5.17 8.08 -10.47
N LYS A 58 -4.06 8.06 -9.72
CA LYS A 58 -3.13 9.19 -9.59
C LYS A 58 -2.01 9.17 -10.63
N HIS A 59 -1.54 7.98 -11.00
CA HIS A 59 -0.38 7.82 -11.88
C HIS A 59 -0.72 7.24 -13.26
N GLY A 60 -2.00 6.91 -13.52
CA GLY A 60 -2.41 6.30 -14.79
C GLY A 60 -1.81 4.91 -15.00
N TRP A 61 -1.53 4.18 -13.92
CA TRP A 61 -0.96 2.84 -14.02
C TRP A 61 -1.91 1.88 -14.74
N ASP A 62 -1.40 1.13 -15.71
CA ASP A 62 -2.17 0.19 -16.56
C ASP A 62 -2.38 -1.20 -15.92
N GLY A 63 -2.06 -1.35 -14.63
CA GLY A 63 -2.18 -2.63 -13.93
C GLY A 63 -1.10 -3.66 -14.27
N ARG A 64 -0.08 -3.30 -15.07
CA ARG A 64 1.02 -4.21 -15.38
C ARG A 64 1.99 -4.36 -14.20
N PRO A 65 2.29 -5.59 -13.75
CA PRO A 65 3.46 -5.81 -12.91
C PRO A 65 4.67 -5.31 -13.69
N TRP A 66 5.54 -4.56 -13.01
CA TRP A 66 6.67 -3.94 -13.70
C TRP A 66 7.57 -5.03 -14.27
N PRO A 67 8.21 -4.82 -15.43
CA PRO A 67 9.24 -5.74 -15.87
C PRO A 67 10.34 -5.75 -14.81
N GLU A 68 10.46 -6.89 -14.12
CA GLU A 68 11.61 -7.25 -13.31
C GLU A 68 12.84 -7.01 -14.18
N LYS A 69 13.72 -6.10 -13.74
CA LYS A 69 14.99 -5.84 -14.44
C LYS A 69 15.99 -6.94 -14.17
#